data_AF-A0A6D2KM92-F1
#
_entry.id   AF-A0A6D2KM92-F1
#
_cell.length_a   1.000
_cell.length_b   1.000
_cell.length_c   1.000
_cell.angle_alpha   90.00
_cell.angle_beta   90.00
_cell.angle_gamma   90.00
#
_symmetry.space_group_name_H-M   'P 1'
#
loop_
_entity.id
_entity.type
_entity.pdbx_description
1 polymer ?
#
loop_
_entity_poly.entity_id
_entity_poly.type
_entity_poly.pdbx_seq_one_letter_code
_entity_poly.pdbx_strand_id
1 'polypeptide(L)'
;MFLYFHPKSPSLSIPMWRKNIISHCRDEETTLQLLFPCDYAQEVWKLIPCTKLLNSQTIQQTRKGMEESKKLVCLPPTGVGSGPISPWVLWSLWKSQNRKAFNGTE
;
A
#
# COMPACT_ATOMS: atom_id res chain seq x y z
N MET A 1 -19.33 -39.42 32.12
CA MET A 1 -17.88 -39.64 32.26
C MET A 1 -17.19 -38.80 31.20
N PHE A 2 -16.80 -37.57 31.55
CA PHE A 2 -16.08 -36.67 30.64
C PHE A 2 -14.60 -36.73 31.03
N LEU A 3 -13.76 -37.19 30.12
CA LEU A 3 -12.31 -37.17 30.31
C LEU A 3 -11.82 -35.73 30.15
N TYR A 4 -11.42 -35.13 31.27
CA TYR A 4 -10.67 -33.88 31.30
C TYR A 4 -9.25 -34.14 30.78
N PHE A 5 -8.94 -33.65 29.58
CA PHE A 5 -7.55 -33.47 29.17
C PHE A 5 -7.11 -32.07 29.59
N HIS A 6 -6.24 -32.01 30.60
CA HIS A 6 -5.50 -30.82 31.00
C HIS A 6 -4.30 -30.65 30.05
N PRO A 7 -4.14 -29.53 29.33
CA PRO A 7 -2.84 -29.17 28.75
C PRO A 7 -2.09 -28.22 29.69
N LYS A 8 -0.80 -28.50 29.85
CA LYS A 8 0.18 -27.71 30.59
C LYS A 8 0.39 -26.30 30.00
N SER A 9 0.74 -25.37 30.89
CA SER A 9 1.35 -24.05 30.62
C SER A 9 2.71 -24.17 29.88
N PRO A 10 3.34 -23.08 29.40
CA PRO A 10 2.88 -22.02 28.50
C PRO A 10 3.87 -21.87 27.31
N SER A 11 3.49 -22.28 26.11
CA SER A 11 4.26 -21.96 24.89
C SER A 11 3.40 -21.06 24.00
N LEU A 12 3.66 -19.75 24.07
CA LEU A 12 3.25 -18.69 23.13
C LEU A 12 2.21 -19.09 22.09
N SER A 13 0.95 -19.15 22.51
CA SER A 13 -0.20 -19.18 21.62
C SER A 13 -0.47 -17.75 21.12
N ILE A 14 0.31 -17.29 20.15
CA ILE A 14 -0.06 -16.10 19.39
C ILE A 14 -1.35 -16.47 18.62
N PRO A 15 -2.48 -15.76 18.81
CA PRO A 15 -3.73 -16.14 18.17
C PRO A 15 -3.62 -16.04 16.65
N MET A 16 -4.19 -17.06 15.99
CA MET A 16 -4.29 -17.33 14.54
C MET A 16 -4.90 -16.20 13.67
N TRP A 17 -5.15 -15.03 14.23
CA TRP A 17 -5.65 -13.84 13.51
C TRP A 17 -4.59 -12.75 13.32
N ARG A 18 -3.42 -12.85 13.96
CA ARG A 18 -2.24 -12.10 13.52
C ARG A 18 -1.47 -12.92 12.48
N LYS A 19 -2.09 -13.16 11.32
CA LYS A 19 -1.26 -13.29 10.12
C LYS A 19 -0.59 -11.93 9.96
N ASN A 20 0.70 -11.86 10.26
CA ASN A 20 1.52 -10.69 9.97
C ASN A 20 1.54 -10.51 8.44
N ILE A 21 0.49 -9.92 7.91
CA ILE A 21 0.48 -9.28 6.61
C ILE A 21 1.50 -8.17 6.77
N ILE A 22 2.73 -8.40 6.30
CA ILE A 22 3.70 -7.32 6.13
C ILE A 22 3.18 -6.51 4.94
N SER A 23 2.22 -5.65 5.25
CA SER A 23 1.82 -4.54 4.43
C SER A 23 3.08 -3.73 4.12
N HIS A 24 3.25 -3.32 2.87
CA HIS A 24 4.39 -2.46 2.50
C HIS A 24 4.41 -1.16 3.33
N CYS A 25 3.25 -0.78 3.82
CA CYS A 25 3.02 0.26 4.81
C CYS A 25 2.81 -0.43 6.18
N ARG A 26 3.72 -0.26 7.14
CA ARG A 26 3.70 -0.98 8.45
C ARG A 26 2.52 -0.62 9.38
N ASP A 27 1.72 0.38 9.03
CA ASP A 27 0.64 0.96 9.85
C ASP A 27 -0.78 0.53 9.39
N GLU A 28 -1.82 1.06 10.07
CA GLU A 28 -3.22 0.78 9.79
C GLU A 28 -3.57 0.91 8.29
N GLU A 29 -4.19 -0.16 7.78
CA GLU A 29 -4.39 -0.39 6.35
C GLU A 29 -5.57 0.44 5.82
N THR A 30 -5.33 1.74 5.59
CA THR A 30 -6.30 2.62 4.93
C THR A 30 -5.92 2.87 3.48
N THR A 31 -6.92 3.09 2.63
CA THR A 31 -6.72 3.52 1.22
C THR A 31 -5.84 4.76 1.13
N LEU A 32 -5.94 5.68 2.10
CA LEU A 32 -5.06 6.85 2.16
C LEU A 32 -3.60 6.43 2.37
N GLN A 33 -3.33 5.65 3.43
CA GLN A 33 -1.98 5.21 3.81
C GLN A 33 -1.29 4.45 2.68
N LEU A 34 -2.03 3.55 2.03
CA LEU A 34 -1.55 2.77 0.89
C LEU A 34 -1.12 3.65 -0.29
N LEU A 35 -1.92 4.66 -0.62
CA LEU A 35 -1.76 5.39 -1.88
C LEU A 35 -0.75 6.53 -1.76
N PHE A 36 -0.50 7.07 -0.56
CA PHE A 36 0.29 8.30 -0.42
C PHE A 36 1.36 8.30 0.70
N PRO A 37 1.02 8.35 2.01
CA PRO A 37 2.00 8.72 3.01
C PRO A 37 2.96 7.60 3.43
N CYS A 38 2.67 6.33 3.14
CA CYS A 38 3.57 5.25 3.58
C CYS A 38 4.87 5.20 2.77
N ASP A 39 5.95 4.72 3.39
CA ASP A 39 7.30 4.72 2.80
C ASP A 39 7.36 4.10 1.40
N TYR A 40 6.71 2.96 1.20
CA TYR A 40 6.66 2.32 -0.11
C TYR A 40 5.99 3.20 -1.17
N ALA A 41 4.86 3.83 -0.83
CA ALA A 41 4.16 4.71 -1.75
C ALA A 41 5.01 5.95 -2.08
N GLN A 42 5.69 6.51 -1.07
CA GLN A 42 6.62 7.64 -1.27
C GLN A 42 7.72 7.30 -2.27
N GLU A 43 8.36 6.13 -2.13
CA GLU A 43 9.41 5.69 -3.05
C GLU A 43 8.87 5.52 -4.48
N VAL A 44 7.68 4.91 -4.63
CA VAL A 44 7.02 4.81 -5.94
C VAL A 44 6.78 6.19 -6.55
N TRP A 45 6.27 7.16 -5.78
CA TRP A 45 6.03 8.52 -6.26
C TRP A 45 7.32 9.28 -6.60
N LYS A 46 8.44 8.99 -5.92
CA LYS A 46 9.77 9.57 -6.20
C LYS A 46 10.39 9.06 -7.50
N LEU A 47 10.10 7.82 -7.89
CA LEU A 47 10.64 7.22 -9.12
C LEU A 47 10.00 7.75 -10.40
N ILE A 48 8.89 8.49 -10.30
CA ILE A 48 8.18 8.97 -11.48
C ILE A 48 8.92 10.19 -12.06
N PRO A 49 9.29 10.15 -13.35
CA PRO A 49 9.99 11.24 -14.03
C PRO A 49 9.05 12.41 -14.39
N CYS A 50 8.44 13.01 -13.37
CA CYS A 50 7.59 14.18 -13.48
C CYS A 50 8.36 15.47 -13.21
N THR A 51 7.92 16.56 -13.84
CA THR A 51 8.41 17.93 -13.60
C THR A 51 8.37 18.36 -12.14
N LYS A 52 7.40 17.84 -11.37
CA LYS A 52 7.22 18.12 -9.96
C LYS A 52 7.08 16.81 -9.21
N LEU A 53 7.71 16.74 -8.04
CA LEU A 53 7.54 15.64 -7.12
C LEU A 53 6.24 15.83 -6.33
N LEU A 54 5.44 14.76 -6.22
CA LEU A 54 4.31 14.73 -5.31
C LEU A 54 4.81 14.55 -3.88
N ASN A 55 4.53 15.50 -2.98
CA ASN A 55 4.81 15.32 -1.56
C ASN A 55 3.72 14.45 -0.92
N SER A 56 3.86 13.13 -1.09
CA SER A 56 2.83 12.17 -0.71
C SER A 56 2.63 12.04 0.80
N GLN A 57 3.63 12.40 1.61
CA GLN A 57 3.54 12.45 3.08
C GLN A 57 2.53 13.49 3.59
N THR A 58 2.35 14.59 2.86
CA THR A 58 1.47 15.69 3.29
C THR A 58 0.00 15.45 2.95
N ILE A 59 -0.32 14.36 2.23
CA ILE A 59 -1.67 14.07 1.77
C ILE A 59 -2.46 13.45 2.93
N GLN A 60 -3.48 14.19 3.38
CA GLN A 60 -4.37 13.80 4.48
C GLN A 60 -5.72 13.25 3.99
N GLN A 61 -6.00 13.35 2.70
CA GLN A 61 -7.28 12.92 2.12
C GLN A 61 -7.08 12.29 0.75
N THR A 62 -7.69 11.12 0.53
CA THR A 62 -7.54 10.36 -0.72
C THR A 62 -7.95 11.16 -1.94
N ARG A 63 -9.10 11.86 -1.88
CA ARG A 63 -9.59 12.70 -2.98
C ARG A 63 -8.58 13.81 -3.32
N LYS A 64 -8.09 14.52 -2.32
CA LYS A 64 -7.08 15.58 -2.51
C LYS A 64 -5.80 15.03 -3.13
N GLY A 65 -5.33 13.86 -2.68
CA GLY A 65 -4.17 13.22 -3.29
C GLY A 65 -4.38 12.80 -4.75
N MET A 66 -5.58 12.34 -5.10
CA MET A 66 -5.95 12.06 -6.50
C MET A 66 -5.99 13.34 -7.35
N GLU A 67 -6.49 14.45 -6.80
CA GLU A 67 -6.50 15.75 -7.48
C GLU A 67 -5.10 16.31 -7.70
N GLU A 68 -4.22 16.24 -6.69
CA GLU A 68 -2.82 16.69 -6.82
C GLU A 68 -2.01 15.81 -7.76
N SER A 69 -2.15 14.48 -7.68
CA SER A 69 -1.42 13.55 -8.56
C SER A 69 -1.81 13.69 -10.02
N LYS A 70 -3.08 14.06 -10.34
CA LYS A 70 -3.51 14.36 -11.71
C LYS A 70 -2.80 15.56 -12.33
N LYS A 71 -2.29 16.50 -11.53
CA LYS A 71 -1.56 17.68 -12.00
C LYS A 71 -0.10 17.37 -12.38
N LEU A 72 0.37 16.16 -12.12
CA LEU A 72 1.72 15.74 -12.44
C LEU A 72 1.91 15.65 -13.96
N VAL A 73 2.87 16.42 -14.47
CA VAL A 73 3.26 16.40 -15.88
C VAL A 73 4.56 15.61 -16.01
N CYS A 74 4.49 14.46 -16.67
CA CYS A 74 5.66 13.66 -17.05
C CYS A 74 6.47 14.38 -18.12
N LEU A 75 7.79 14.41 -17.97
CA LEU A 75 8.66 14.98 -19.00
C LEU A 75 8.76 14.00 -20.19
N PRO A 76 8.64 14.46 -21.45
CA PRO A 76 9.14 13.68 -22.59
C PRO A 76 10.66 13.50 -22.38
N PRO A 77 11.27 12.31 -22.55
CA PRO A 77 11.01 11.21 -23.50
C PRO A 77 10.42 9.91 -22.88
N THR A 78 9.63 10.01 -21.81
CA THR A 78 9.22 8.85 -21.00
C THR A 78 8.24 7.87 -21.66
N GLY A 79 7.72 8.19 -22.86
CA GLY A 79 6.80 7.31 -23.59
C GLY A 79 5.44 7.09 -22.90
N VAL A 80 5.21 7.74 -21.75
CA VAL A 80 3.91 7.81 -21.11
C VAL A 80 3.03 8.63 -22.05
N GLY A 81 2.08 7.96 -22.72
CA GLY A 81 1.18 8.59 -23.69
C GLY A 81 0.52 9.84 -23.12
N SER A 82 -0.03 10.70 -23.98
CA SER A 82 -0.49 12.08 -23.69
C SER A 82 -1.47 12.27 -22.51
N GLY A 83 -1.84 11.23 -21.78
CA GLY A 83 -2.67 11.24 -20.58
C GLY A 83 -1.87 11.20 -19.25
N PRO A 84 -2.58 11.37 -18.12
CA PRO A 84 -1.96 11.43 -16.80
C PRO A 84 -1.40 10.07 -16.38
N ILE A 85 -0.20 10.07 -15.77
CA ILE A 85 0.44 8.87 -15.20
C ILE A 85 -0.22 8.42 -13.89
N SER A 86 -0.91 9.33 -13.20
CA SER A 86 -1.45 9.09 -11.87
C SER A 86 -2.39 7.89 -11.76
N PRO A 87 -3.30 7.59 -12.71
CA PRO A 87 -4.18 6.43 -12.60
C PRO A 87 -3.38 5.11 -12.63
N TRP A 88 -2.30 5.04 -13.42
CA TRP A 88 -1.45 3.85 -13.52
C TRP A 88 -0.67 3.59 -12.23
N VAL A 89 -0.17 4.65 -11.62
CA VAL A 89 0.56 4.58 -10.35
C VAL A 89 -0.39 4.18 -9.22
N LEU A 90 -1.53 4.86 -9.09
CA LEU A 90 -2.56 4.56 -8.08
C LEU A 90 -3.06 3.11 -8.22
N TRP A 91 -3.30 2.65 -9.45
CA TRP A 91 -3.68 1.27 -9.73
C TRP A 91 -2.59 0.27 -9.35
N SER A 92 -1.32 0.60 -9.59
CA SER A 92 -0.19 -0.27 -9.26
C SER A 92 0.03 -0.38 -7.75
N LEU A 93 -0.07 0.74 -7.03
CA LEU A 93 -0.04 0.78 -5.56
C LEU A 93 -1.19 -0.06 -4.99
N TRP A 94 -2.42 0.16 -5.46
CA TRP A 94 -3.59 -0.61 -5.03
C TRP A 94 -3.46 -2.12 -5.32
N LYS A 95 -3.02 -2.50 -6.53
CA LYS A 95 -2.79 -3.90 -6.87
C LYS A 95 -1.69 -4.56 -6.04
N SER A 96 -0.63 -3.84 -5.67
CA SER A 96 0.47 -4.39 -4.88
C SER A 96 0.02 -4.92 -3.52
N GLN A 97 -1.02 -4.30 -2.96
CA GLN A 97 -1.70 -4.76 -1.75
C GLN A 97 -2.63 -5.94 -2.02
N ASN A 98 -3.47 -5.85 -3.07
CA ASN A 98 -4.44 -6.91 -3.38
C ASN A 98 -3.79 -8.23 -3.81
N ARG A 99 -2.64 -8.19 -4.50
CA ARG A 99 -1.90 -9.42 -4.85
C ARG A 99 -1.49 -10.23 -3.62
N LYS A 100 -1.33 -9.62 -2.45
CA LYS A 100 -1.05 -10.32 -1.19
C LYS A 100 -2.30 -10.85 -0.50
N ALA A 101 -3.46 -10.23 -0.72
CA ALA A 101 -4.75 -10.72 -0.22
C ALA A 101 -5.23 -11.98 -0.97
N PHE A 102 -4.90 -12.09 -2.26
CA PHE A 102 -5.38 -13.18 -3.14
C PHE A 102 -4.34 -14.25 -3.48
N ASN A 103 -3.04 -13.99 -3.29
CA ASN A 103 -2.03 -15.05 -3.30
C ASN A 103 -1.95 -15.65 -1.90
N GLY A 104 -2.93 -16.49 -1.57
CA GLY A 104 -2.78 -17.46 -0.49
C GLY A 104 -1.50 -18.25 -0.78
N THR A 105 -0.47 -18.03 0.04
CA THR A 105 0.73 -18.85 -0.02
C THR A 105 0.32 -20.23 0.46
N GLU A 106 0.43 -21.21 -0.43
CA GLU A 106 0.46 -22.63 -0.07
C GLU A 106 1.49 -22.90 1.04
#